data_AF-A0A939P9I0-F1
#
_entry.id   AF-A0A939P9I0-F1
#
_cell.length_a   1.000
_cell.length_b   1.000
_cell.length_c   1.000
_cell.angle_alpha   90.00
_cell.angle_beta   90.00
_cell.angle_gamma   90.00
#
_symmetry.space_group_name_H-M   'P 1'
#
loop_
_entity.id
_entity.type
_entity.pdbx_description
1 polymer ?
#
loop_
_entity_poly.entity_id
_entity_poly.type
_entity_poly.pdbx_seq_one_letter_code
_entity_poly.pdbx_strand_id
1 'polypeptide(L)'
;MTATSSRLYLTQATGSLHRRIQAVAGMRTRASRAHLNAQLLVRLQSAVRLQRARIEAQWRHRADRAITFALKQRGRPYVWGGTGKRGYDCSGLTQTAWRSAGIRIPRVAATQYRRIKTRVAKRELRAGDLIFFNSLGHVGMYLGKGKFIHSPRPGRTVSVERLSGYYKRNYVGAARPAWRPLPQIPLSLG
;
A
#
# COMPACT_ATOMS: atom_id res chain seq x y z
N MET A 1 50.35 -32.20 60.76
CA MET A 1 49.67 -31.10 60.01
C MET A 1 50.75 -30.54 59.08
N THR A 2 50.74 -30.62 57.76
CA THR A 2 49.82 -29.98 56.81
C THR A 2 50.24 -30.40 55.38
N ALA A 3 49.55 -31.34 54.74
CA ALA A 3 49.74 -31.64 53.31
C ALA A 3 48.42 -31.60 52.50
N THR A 4 47.28 -31.47 53.20
CA THR A 4 45.94 -31.56 52.62
C THR A 4 45.45 -30.23 52.01
N SER A 5 45.95 -29.08 52.48
CA SER A 5 45.43 -27.76 52.08
C SER A 5 45.86 -27.30 50.68
N SER A 6 47.05 -27.68 50.20
CA SER A 6 47.57 -27.20 48.90
C SER A 6 46.90 -27.89 47.69
N ARG A 7 46.46 -29.15 47.83
CA ARG A 7 45.82 -29.92 46.75
C ARG A 7 44.36 -29.51 46.50
N LEU A 8 43.67 -29.01 47.53
CA LEU A 8 42.31 -28.46 47.47
C LEU A 8 42.26 -27.06 46.85
N TYR A 9 43.28 -26.22 47.07
CA TYR A 9 43.37 -24.88 46.45
C TYR A 9 43.62 -24.95 44.93
N LEU A 10 44.51 -25.83 44.47
CA LEU A 10 44.82 -26.03 43.04
C LEU A 10 43.63 -26.60 42.24
N THR A 11 42.78 -27.40 42.86
CA THR A 11 41.57 -27.97 42.23
C THR A 11 40.40 -26.98 42.17
N GLN A 12 40.23 -26.12 43.18
CA GLN A 12 39.23 -25.04 43.13
C GLN A 12 39.61 -23.94 42.13
N ALA A 13 40.90 -23.58 42.05
CA ALA A 13 41.39 -22.57 41.10
C ALA A 13 41.26 -23.00 39.63
N THR A 14 41.53 -24.28 39.33
CA THR A 14 41.38 -24.85 37.98
C THR A 14 39.91 -24.99 37.55
N GLY A 15 39.00 -25.35 38.46
CA GLY A 15 37.55 -25.37 38.21
C GLY A 15 36.93 -23.98 37.99
N SER A 16 37.50 -22.93 38.59
CA SER A 16 37.12 -21.53 38.34
C SER A 16 37.56 -21.06 36.95
N LEU A 17 38.81 -21.36 36.57
CA LEU A 17 39.37 -20.99 35.27
C LEU A 17 38.66 -21.68 34.10
N HIS A 18 38.36 -22.98 34.22
CA HIS A 18 37.65 -23.75 33.19
C HIS A 18 36.23 -23.20 32.95
N ARG A 19 35.50 -22.84 34.01
CA ARG A 19 34.17 -22.19 33.91
C ARG A 19 34.24 -20.82 33.24
N ARG A 20 35.28 -20.02 33.52
CA ARG A 20 35.49 -18.72 32.87
C ARG A 20 35.81 -18.87 31.37
N ILE A 21 36.62 -19.85 30.99
CA ILE A 21 36.93 -20.14 29.58
C ILE A 21 35.68 -20.62 28.82
N GLN A 22 34.91 -21.54 29.39
CA GLN A 22 33.63 -22.00 28.83
C GLN A 22 32.61 -20.86 28.69
N ALA A 23 32.51 -19.97 29.70
CA ALA A 23 31.64 -18.80 29.65
C ALA A 23 32.05 -17.80 28.56
N VAL A 24 33.35 -17.53 28.40
CA VAL A 24 33.88 -16.63 27.35
C VAL A 24 33.71 -17.23 25.95
N ALA A 25 33.95 -18.54 25.78
CA ALA A 25 33.70 -19.25 24.51
C ALA A 25 32.20 -19.28 24.15
N GLY A 26 31.33 -19.52 25.14
CA GLY A 26 29.86 -19.43 25.00
C GLY A 26 29.38 -18.01 24.67
N MET A 27 30.00 -16.98 25.24
CA MET A 27 29.72 -15.57 24.91
C MET A 27 30.17 -15.22 23.48
N ARG A 28 31.35 -15.67 23.05
CA ARG A 28 31.84 -15.45 21.67
C ARG A 28 30.93 -16.10 20.61
N THR A 29 30.47 -17.32 20.85
CA THR A 29 29.55 -18.02 19.92
C THR A 29 28.15 -17.39 19.91
N ARG A 30 27.63 -16.92 21.05
CA ARG A 30 26.37 -16.18 21.15
C ARG A 30 26.44 -14.82 20.47
N ALA A 31 27.53 -14.07 20.64
CA ALA A 31 27.74 -12.79 19.98
C ALA A 31 27.82 -12.94 18.45
N SER A 32 28.52 -13.96 17.95
CA SER A 32 28.56 -14.28 16.52
C SER A 32 27.19 -14.68 15.96
N ARG A 33 26.43 -15.51 16.68
CA ARG A 33 25.04 -15.86 16.30
C ARG A 33 24.11 -14.64 16.30
N ALA A 34 24.19 -13.78 17.31
CA ALA A 34 23.42 -12.55 17.37
C ALA A 34 23.74 -11.62 16.19
N HIS A 35 25.02 -11.50 15.83
CA HIS A 35 25.43 -10.74 14.65
C HIS A 35 24.88 -11.33 13.34
N LEU A 36 24.98 -12.64 13.14
CA LEU A 36 24.41 -13.33 11.98
C LEU A 36 22.89 -13.16 11.90
N ASN A 37 22.19 -13.27 13.03
CA ASN A 37 20.75 -13.04 13.12
C ASN A 37 20.37 -11.60 12.78
N ALA A 38 21.13 -10.61 13.27
CA ALA A 38 20.92 -9.21 12.92
C ALA A 38 21.11 -8.98 11.40
N GLN A 39 22.16 -9.54 10.80
CA GLN A 39 22.37 -9.46 9.36
C GLN A 39 21.25 -10.13 8.55
N LEU A 40 20.80 -11.31 8.97
CA LEU A 40 19.69 -12.01 8.33
C LEU A 40 18.40 -11.19 8.41
N LEU A 41 18.08 -10.63 9.58
CA LEU A 41 16.93 -9.75 9.75
C LEU A 41 16.98 -8.55 8.81
N VAL A 42 18.13 -7.87 8.72
CA VAL A 42 18.31 -6.74 7.78
C VAL A 42 18.10 -7.17 6.33
N ARG A 43 18.61 -8.33 5.93
CA ARG A 43 18.41 -8.88 4.57
C ARG A 43 16.94 -9.18 4.29
N LEU A 44 16.23 -9.83 5.22
CA LEU A 44 14.81 -10.11 5.10
C LEU A 44 13.98 -8.83 5.02
N GLN A 45 14.23 -7.87 5.91
CA GLN A 45 13.56 -6.57 5.86
C GLN A 45 13.80 -5.86 4.52
N SER A 46 15.03 -5.91 3.99
CA SER A 46 15.37 -5.31 2.70
C SER A 46 14.64 -5.98 1.54
N ALA A 47 14.59 -7.32 1.52
CA ALA A 47 13.84 -8.07 0.52
C ALA A 47 12.34 -7.73 0.54
N VAL A 48 11.75 -7.65 1.74
CA VAL A 48 10.34 -7.25 1.90
C VAL A 48 10.12 -5.81 1.45
N ARG A 49 11.01 -4.87 1.79
CA ARG A 49 10.91 -3.46 1.32
C ARG A 49 10.94 -3.38 -0.20
N LEU A 50 11.81 -4.14 -0.87
CA LEU A 50 11.87 -4.21 -2.34
C LEU A 50 10.57 -4.80 -2.93
N GLN A 51 10.03 -5.85 -2.32
CA GLN A 51 8.76 -6.43 -2.74
C GLN A 51 7.60 -5.42 -2.61
N ARG A 52 7.54 -4.70 -1.49
CA ARG A 52 6.56 -3.62 -1.28
C ARG A 52 6.67 -2.54 -2.36
N ALA A 53 7.89 -2.08 -2.64
CA ALA A 53 8.15 -1.07 -3.67
C ALA A 53 7.68 -1.53 -5.06
N ARG A 54 7.92 -2.80 -5.41
CA ARG A 54 7.43 -3.38 -6.68
C ARG A 54 5.91 -3.40 -6.77
N ILE A 55 5.21 -3.82 -5.71
CA ILE A 55 3.74 -3.84 -5.67
C ILE A 55 3.19 -2.42 -5.84
N GLU A 56 3.78 -1.44 -5.15
CA GLU A 56 3.38 -0.05 -5.27
C GLU A 56 3.63 0.52 -6.67
N ALA A 57 4.79 0.25 -7.26
CA ALA A 57 5.15 0.71 -8.60
C ALA A 57 4.20 0.12 -9.66
N GLN A 58 3.89 -1.18 -9.57
CA GLN A 58 2.94 -1.83 -10.46
C GLN A 58 1.55 -1.20 -10.38
N TRP A 59 1.08 -0.90 -9.16
CA TRP A 59 -0.20 -0.22 -8.98
C TRP A 59 -0.18 1.20 -9.57
N ARG A 60 0.88 1.97 -9.30
CA ARG A 60 1.05 3.34 -9.85
C ARG A 60 0.99 3.33 -11.38
N HIS A 61 1.72 2.43 -12.04
CA HIS A 61 1.69 2.30 -13.49
C HIS A 61 0.28 2.02 -14.04
N ARG A 62 -0.53 1.20 -13.35
CA ARG A 62 -1.94 0.98 -13.72
C ARG A 62 -2.80 2.23 -13.50
N ALA A 63 -2.64 2.89 -12.36
CA ALA A 63 -3.33 4.14 -12.06
C ALA A 63 -3.02 5.23 -13.09
N ASP A 64 -1.76 5.40 -13.49
CA ASP A 64 -1.32 6.37 -14.49
C ASP A 64 -1.93 6.09 -15.86
N ARG A 65 -2.03 4.82 -16.27
CA ARG A 65 -2.74 4.43 -17.49
C ARG A 65 -4.23 4.77 -17.44
N ALA A 66 -4.89 4.53 -16.31
CA ALA A 66 -6.30 4.86 -16.13
C ALA A 66 -6.53 6.37 -16.16
N ILE A 67 -5.71 7.14 -15.45
CA ILE A 67 -5.73 8.61 -15.46
C ILE A 67 -5.53 9.15 -16.87
N THR A 68 -4.50 8.67 -17.57
CA THR A 68 -4.18 9.09 -18.95
C THR A 68 -5.36 8.85 -19.88
N PHE A 69 -6.00 7.68 -19.78
CA PHE A 69 -7.20 7.40 -20.56
C PHE A 69 -8.32 8.39 -20.26
N ALA A 70 -8.63 8.62 -18.99
CA ALA A 70 -9.72 9.52 -18.60
C ALA A 70 -9.45 10.96 -19.03
N LEU A 71 -8.23 11.47 -18.85
CA LEU A 71 -7.82 12.80 -19.28
C LEU A 71 -8.00 13.01 -20.78
N LYS A 72 -7.73 11.98 -21.61
CA LYS A 72 -8.01 11.99 -23.05
C LYS A 72 -9.49 12.11 -23.40
N GLN A 73 -10.40 11.84 -22.45
CA GLN A 73 -11.85 11.96 -22.66
C GLN A 73 -12.40 13.33 -22.28
N ARG A 74 -11.58 14.27 -21.78
CA ARG A 74 -12.03 15.63 -21.46
C ARG A 74 -12.74 16.26 -22.65
N GLY A 75 -13.82 16.99 -22.37
CA GLY A 75 -14.65 17.62 -23.39
C GLY A 75 -15.71 16.70 -24.01
N ARG A 76 -15.63 15.37 -23.83
CA ARG A 76 -16.68 14.48 -24.32
C ARG A 76 -17.98 14.65 -23.52
N PRO A 77 -19.16 14.56 -24.17
CA PRO A 77 -20.43 14.80 -23.50
C PRO A 77 -20.75 13.73 -22.46
N TYR A 78 -21.50 14.14 -21.44
CA TYR A 78 -22.18 13.21 -20.56
C TYR A 78 -23.29 12.49 -21.33
N VAL A 79 -23.35 11.16 -21.18
CA VAL A 79 -24.44 10.34 -21.71
C VAL A 79 -24.82 9.33 -20.63
N TRP A 80 -26.08 9.33 -20.20
CA TRP A 80 -26.58 8.36 -19.22
C TRP A 80 -26.40 6.93 -19.75
N GLY A 81 -25.81 6.04 -18.96
CA GLY A 81 -25.47 4.68 -19.42
C GLY A 81 -24.23 4.63 -20.31
N GLY A 82 -23.62 5.77 -20.66
CA GLY A 82 -22.51 5.86 -21.60
C GLY A 82 -21.19 5.27 -21.08
N THR A 83 -20.51 4.50 -21.94
CA THR A 83 -19.23 3.84 -21.66
C THR A 83 -18.21 4.04 -22.81
N GLY A 84 -18.38 5.06 -23.66
CA GLY A 84 -17.55 5.27 -24.84
C GLY A 84 -18.32 5.85 -26.02
N LYS A 85 -17.77 5.69 -27.25
CA LYS A 85 -18.18 6.22 -28.58
C LYS A 85 -18.98 7.54 -28.59
N ARG A 86 -20.20 7.58 -28.06
CA ARG A 86 -21.06 8.76 -27.95
C ARG A 86 -20.85 9.64 -26.70
N GLY A 87 -20.22 9.12 -25.64
CA GLY A 87 -19.99 9.85 -24.39
C GLY A 87 -19.87 8.92 -23.17
N TYR A 88 -19.85 9.50 -21.98
CA TYR A 88 -19.70 8.75 -20.73
C TYR A 88 -20.67 9.23 -19.67
N ASP A 89 -21.18 8.33 -18.82
CA ASP A 89 -21.61 8.74 -17.49
C ASP A 89 -20.45 8.64 -16.49
N CYS A 90 -20.70 9.04 -15.24
CA CYS A 90 -19.67 9.11 -14.20
C CYS A 90 -18.96 7.76 -14.00
N SER A 91 -19.74 6.69 -13.82
CA SER A 91 -19.23 5.36 -13.53
C SER A 91 -18.73 4.61 -14.77
N GLY A 92 -19.25 4.93 -15.95
CA GLY A 92 -18.77 4.45 -17.24
C GLY A 92 -17.40 5.02 -17.59
N LEU A 93 -17.13 6.29 -17.27
CA LEU A 93 -15.80 6.89 -17.42
C LEU A 93 -14.77 6.17 -16.55
N THR A 94 -15.05 6.00 -15.25
CA THR A 94 -14.11 5.32 -14.33
C THR A 94 -13.92 3.85 -14.70
N GLN A 95 -14.99 3.17 -15.09
CA GLN A 95 -14.94 1.78 -15.53
C GLN A 95 -14.04 1.61 -16.75
N THR A 96 -14.22 2.44 -17.77
CA THR A 96 -13.46 2.34 -19.02
C THR A 96 -12.00 2.72 -18.83
N ALA A 97 -11.71 3.72 -17.98
CA ALA A 97 -10.36 4.09 -17.58
C ALA A 97 -9.61 2.95 -16.87
N TRP A 98 -10.22 2.31 -15.88
CA TRP A 98 -9.56 1.18 -15.23
C TRP A 98 -9.47 -0.04 -16.14
N ARG A 99 -10.44 -0.24 -17.05
CA ARG A 99 -10.36 -1.29 -18.07
C ARG A 99 -9.18 -1.08 -19.01
N SER A 100 -8.86 0.15 -19.42
CA SER A 100 -7.69 0.44 -20.25
C SER A 100 -6.36 0.21 -19.51
N ALA A 101 -6.38 0.07 -18.18
CA ALA A 101 -5.27 -0.37 -17.35
C ALA A 101 -5.30 -1.88 -17.00
N GLY A 102 -6.17 -2.65 -17.66
CA GLY A 102 -6.33 -4.09 -17.47
C GLY A 102 -7.09 -4.48 -16.20
N ILE A 103 -7.79 -3.56 -15.55
CA ILE A 103 -8.56 -3.80 -14.32
C ILE A 103 -10.05 -3.65 -14.60
N ARG A 104 -10.82 -4.73 -14.39
CA ARG A 104 -12.28 -4.68 -14.50
C ARG A 104 -12.87 -4.21 -13.17
N ILE A 105 -13.71 -3.18 -13.21
CA ILE A 105 -14.49 -2.71 -12.07
C ILE A 105 -15.98 -2.71 -12.41
N PRO A 106 -16.88 -2.74 -11.41
CA PRO A 106 -18.33 -2.75 -11.64
C PRO A 106 -18.83 -1.54 -12.44
N ARG A 107 -19.97 -1.71 -13.11
CA ARG A 107 -20.56 -0.67 -13.96
C ARG A 107 -21.13 0.51 -13.20
N VAL A 108 -21.76 0.27 -12.06
CA VAL A 108 -22.53 1.26 -11.29
C VAL A 108 -21.69 1.87 -10.18
N ALA A 109 -21.74 3.19 -9.99
CA ALA A 109 -20.95 3.93 -8.99
C ALA A 109 -21.06 3.32 -7.57
N ALA A 110 -22.27 3.12 -7.07
CA ALA A 110 -22.49 2.53 -5.75
C ALA A 110 -21.90 1.11 -5.63
N THR A 111 -21.97 0.31 -6.70
CA THR A 111 -21.36 -1.03 -6.74
C THR A 111 -19.83 -0.97 -6.85
N GLN A 112 -19.26 0.02 -7.56
CA GLN A 112 -17.81 0.27 -7.55
C GLN A 112 -17.35 0.52 -6.12
N TYR A 113 -18.02 1.41 -5.39
CA TYR A 113 -17.71 1.66 -3.98
C TYR A 113 -17.81 0.36 -3.16
N ARG A 114 -18.96 -0.32 -3.16
CA ARG A 114 -19.17 -1.51 -2.32
C ARG A 114 -18.22 -2.68 -2.62
N ARG A 115 -17.87 -2.92 -3.89
CA ARG A 115 -17.06 -4.09 -4.30
C ARG A 115 -15.56 -3.86 -4.24
N ILE A 116 -15.07 -2.64 -4.45
CA ILE A 116 -13.64 -2.33 -4.25
C ILE A 116 -13.37 -2.32 -2.75
N LYS A 117 -12.58 -3.28 -2.26
CA LYS A 117 -12.42 -3.54 -0.82
C LYS A 117 -11.49 -2.54 -0.11
N THR A 118 -10.50 -2.01 -0.81
CA THR A 118 -9.54 -1.08 -0.23
C THR A 118 -10.17 0.30 -0.09
N ARG A 119 -10.66 0.63 1.11
CA ARG A 119 -11.10 1.97 1.49
C ARG A 119 -9.90 2.89 1.67
N VAL A 120 -10.07 4.17 1.36
CA VAL A 120 -8.99 5.16 1.45
C VAL A 120 -9.48 6.36 2.26
N ALA A 121 -8.74 6.72 3.32
CA ALA A 121 -9.02 7.94 4.04
C ALA A 121 -8.69 9.15 3.15
N LYS A 122 -9.43 10.26 3.30
CA LYS A 122 -9.26 11.44 2.43
C LYS A 122 -7.82 11.98 2.41
N ARG A 123 -7.09 11.89 3.53
CA ARG A 123 -5.68 12.31 3.66
C ARG A 123 -4.69 11.38 2.95
N GLU A 124 -5.10 10.15 2.62
CA GLU A 124 -4.27 9.11 2.00
C GLU A 124 -4.58 8.92 0.51
N LEU A 125 -5.37 9.84 -0.06
CA LEU A 125 -5.74 9.82 -1.47
C LEU A 125 -4.50 9.87 -2.35
N ARG A 126 -4.42 8.91 -3.28
CA ARG A 126 -3.39 8.80 -4.31
C ARG A 126 -4.05 8.93 -5.67
N ALA A 127 -3.32 9.51 -6.63
CA ALA A 127 -3.79 9.61 -7.99
C ALA A 127 -4.21 8.22 -8.51
N GLY A 128 -5.41 8.13 -9.09
CA GLY A 128 -6.05 6.89 -9.54
C GLY A 128 -7.15 6.39 -8.60
N ASP A 129 -7.14 6.78 -7.32
CA ASP A 129 -8.22 6.42 -6.40
C ASP A 129 -9.57 6.93 -6.92
N LEU A 130 -10.63 6.15 -6.71
CA LEU A 130 -11.99 6.57 -7.00
C LEU A 130 -12.56 7.31 -5.80
N ILE A 131 -13.17 8.46 -6.04
CA ILE A 131 -13.83 9.28 -5.02
C ILE A 131 -15.32 9.39 -5.32
N PHE A 132 -16.14 9.29 -4.28
CA PHE A 132 -17.57 9.09 -4.39
C PHE A 132 -18.33 10.21 -3.68
N PHE A 133 -19.47 10.58 -4.25
CA PHE A 133 -20.27 11.72 -3.82
C PHE A 133 -21.77 11.40 -3.85
N ASN A 134 -22.59 12.30 -3.28
CA ASN A 134 -24.05 12.31 -3.43
C ASN A 134 -24.69 10.95 -3.07
N SER A 135 -24.42 10.43 -1.87
CA SER A 135 -24.90 9.11 -1.43
C SER A 135 -24.58 7.98 -2.41
N LEU A 136 -23.37 8.01 -2.98
CA LEU A 136 -22.85 7.08 -4.01
C LEU A 136 -23.52 7.20 -5.39
N GLY A 137 -24.33 8.24 -5.62
CA GLY A 137 -24.91 8.55 -6.94
C GLY A 137 -23.91 9.12 -7.95
N HIS A 138 -22.73 9.55 -7.50
CA HIS A 138 -21.70 10.10 -8.38
C HIS A 138 -20.29 9.61 -8.01
N VAL A 139 -19.43 9.46 -9.02
CA VAL A 139 -18.04 9.01 -8.88
C VAL A 139 -17.10 9.82 -9.79
N GLY A 140 -15.89 10.05 -9.30
CA GLY A 140 -14.77 10.61 -10.07
C GLY A 140 -13.48 9.87 -9.78
N MET A 141 -12.44 10.16 -10.56
CA MET A 141 -11.11 9.61 -10.37
C MET A 141 -10.14 10.71 -9.94
N TYR A 142 -9.50 10.52 -8.79
CA TYR A 142 -8.58 11.48 -8.19
C TYR A 142 -7.30 11.61 -9.01
N LEU A 143 -6.83 12.83 -9.19
CA LEU A 143 -5.62 13.17 -9.98
C LEU A 143 -4.45 13.61 -9.09
N GLY A 144 -4.64 13.65 -7.77
CA GLY A 144 -3.70 14.30 -6.85
C GLY A 144 -4.01 15.78 -6.63
N LYS A 145 -3.36 16.37 -5.61
CA LYS A 145 -3.42 17.82 -5.31
C LYS A 145 -4.85 18.38 -5.23
N GLY A 146 -5.79 17.63 -4.68
CA GLY A 146 -7.18 18.04 -4.54
C GLY A 146 -7.97 18.13 -5.85
N LYS A 147 -7.47 17.57 -6.96
CA LYS A 147 -8.16 17.57 -8.26
C LYS A 147 -8.67 16.18 -8.62
N PHE A 148 -9.74 16.11 -9.39
CA PHE A 148 -10.28 14.85 -9.91
C PHE A 148 -10.92 15.06 -11.29
N ILE A 149 -11.00 14.00 -12.08
CA ILE A 149 -11.72 13.98 -13.35
C ILE A 149 -13.02 13.18 -13.20
N HIS A 150 -14.08 13.63 -13.87
CA HIS A 150 -15.37 12.94 -13.86
C HIS A 150 -16.21 13.30 -15.10
N SER A 151 -17.27 12.53 -15.33
CA SER A 151 -18.38 12.93 -16.21
C SER A 151 -19.56 13.39 -15.33
N PRO A 152 -19.84 14.70 -15.23
CA PRO A 152 -20.70 15.29 -14.19
C PRO A 152 -22.19 14.88 -14.26
N ARG A 153 -22.89 15.28 -15.32
CA ARG A 153 -24.35 15.15 -15.50
C ARG A 153 -24.76 15.55 -16.93
N PRO A 154 -26.01 15.29 -17.37
CA PRO A 154 -26.50 15.73 -18.68
C PRO A 154 -26.26 17.23 -18.95
N GLY A 155 -26.00 17.59 -20.20
CA GLY A 155 -25.69 18.97 -20.62
C GLY A 155 -24.27 19.45 -20.25
N ARG A 156 -23.44 18.59 -19.66
CA ARG A 156 -22.04 18.89 -19.30
C ARG A 156 -21.10 17.87 -19.91
N THR A 157 -19.82 18.19 -19.88
CA THR A 157 -18.75 17.36 -20.47
C THR A 157 -17.80 16.84 -19.41
N VAL A 158 -17.07 15.77 -19.77
CA VAL A 158 -15.97 15.25 -18.95
C VAL A 158 -14.98 16.37 -18.66
N SER A 159 -14.74 16.62 -17.38
CA SER A 159 -13.99 17.79 -16.93
C SER A 159 -13.18 17.47 -15.67
N VAL A 160 -12.20 18.34 -15.39
CA VAL A 160 -11.38 18.27 -14.18
C VAL A 160 -11.90 19.33 -13.22
N GLU A 161 -12.17 18.91 -11.99
CA GLU A 161 -12.71 19.75 -10.93
C GLU A 161 -11.86 19.67 -9.66
N ARG A 162 -12.07 20.62 -8.75
CA ARG A 162 -11.44 20.63 -7.43
C ARG A 162 -12.35 19.98 -6.39
N LEU A 163 -11.74 19.25 -5.45
CA LEU A 163 -12.40 18.67 -4.28
C LEU A 163 -12.66 19.74 -3.21
N SER A 164 -13.42 20.76 -3.59
CA SER A 164 -13.81 21.93 -2.80
C SER A 164 -15.31 22.22 -2.98
N GLY A 165 -15.84 23.19 -2.23
CA GLY A 165 -17.24 23.65 -2.37
C GLY A 165 -18.25 22.50 -2.34
N TYR A 166 -19.05 22.39 -3.39
CA TYR A 166 -20.06 21.33 -3.57
C TYR A 166 -19.48 19.92 -3.40
N TYR A 167 -18.35 19.60 -4.03
CA TYR A 167 -17.77 18.26 -3.95
C TYR A 167 -17.20 17.95 -2.56
N LYS A 168 -16.69 18.95 -1.85
CA LYS A 168 -16.26 18.75 -0.46
C LYS A 168 -17.44 18.46 0.46
N ARG A 169 -18.55 19.20 0.30
CA ARG A 169 -19.77 19.03 1.13
C ARG A 169 -20.47 17.69 0.90
N ASN A 170 -20.46 17.20 -0.34
CA ASN A 170 -21.15 15.96 -0.71
C ASN A 170 -20.23 14.74 -0.81
N TYR A 171 -19.01 14.81 -0.26
CA TYR A 171 -18.05 13.70 -0.30
C TYR A 171 -18.51 12.55 0.61
N VAL A 172 -18.56 11.34 0.06
CA VAL A 172 -18.96 10.13 0.78
C VAL A 172 -17.74 9.31 1.22
N GLY A 173 -16.77 9.13 0.32
CA GLY A 173 -15.62 8.27 0.59
C GLY A 173 -14.77 8.01 -0.64
N ALA A 174 -13.73 7.19 -0.45
CA ALA A 174 -12.82 6.79 -1.52
C ALA A 174 -12.47 5.30 -1.46
N ALA A 175 -12.13 4.75 -2.62
CA ALA A 175 -11.71 3.37 -2.77
C ALA A 175 -10.56 3.26 -3.78
N ARG A 176 -9.64 2.33 -3.54
CA ARG A 176 -8.45 2.08 -4.37
C ARG A 176 -8.62 0.80 -5.20
N PRO A 177 -8.88 0.89 -6.52
CA PRO A 177 -8.99 -0.29 -7.37
C PRO A 177 -7.68 -1.08 -7.43
N ALA A 178 -7.78 -2.41 -7.48
CA ALA A 178 -6.65 -3.33 -7.69
C ALA A 178 -5.46 -3.16 -6.72
N TRP A 179 -5.70 -2.67 -5.51
CA TRP A 179 -4.66 -2.64 -4.49
C TRP A 179 -4.38 -4.04 -3.94
N ARG A 180 -3.11 -4.41 -3.87
CA ARG A 180 -2.66 -5.64 -3.20
C ARG A 180 -2.15 -5.27 -1.80
N PRO A 181 -2.58 -5.97 -0.73
CA PRO A 181 -1.99 -5.78 0.59
C PRO A 181 -0.47 -5.92 0.55
N LEU A 182 0.21 -5.03 1.27
CA LEU A 182 1.67 -5.02 1.33
C LEU A 182 2.14 -6.02 2.38
N PRO A 183 3.18 -6.84 2.10
CA PRO A 183 3.74 -7.75 3.10
C PRO A 183 4.29 -6.96 4.30
N GLN A 184 4.18 -7.55 5.49
CA GLN A 184 4.69 -6.97 6.73
C GLN A 184 6.22 -7.09 6.79
N ILE A 185 6.88 -6.03 7.26
CA ILE A 185 8.33 -6.02 7.45
C ILE A 185 8.61 -6.73 8.79
N PRO A 186 9.40 -7.81 8.80
CA PRO A 186 9.67 -8.56 10.03
C PRO A 186 10.45 -7.71 11.04
N LEU A 187 10.06 -7.78 12.31
CA LEU A 187 10.72 -7.11 13.43
C LEU A 187 11.70 -8.03 14.18
N SER A 188 11.57 -9.34 14.02
CA SER A 188 12.43 -10.39 14.58
C SER A 188 12.46 -11.60 13.64
N LEU A 189 13.30 -12.59 13.94
CA LEU A 189 13.47 -13.81 13.12
C LEU A 189 12.52 -14.98 13.49
N GLY A 190 11.57 -14.76 14.40
CA GLY A 190 10.76 -15.83 14.97
C GLY A 190 11.45 -16.54 16.12
#